data_AF-A0A8C0AZK0-F1
#
_entry.id   AF-A0A8C0AZK0-F1
#
_cell.length_a   1.000
_cell.length_b   1.000
_cell.length_c   1.000
_cell.angle_alpha   90.00
_cell.angle_beta   90.00
_cell.angle_gamma   90.00
#
_symmetry.space_group_name_H-M   'P 1'
#
loop_
_entity.id
_entity.type
_entity.pdbx_description
1 polymer ?
#
loop_
_entity_poly.entity_id
_entity_poly.type
_entity_poly.pdbx_seq_one_letter_code
_entity_poly.pdbx_strand_id
1 'polypeptide(L)'
;LRFIPLSQRGIYFISVVENFPSDISTGIEYGWACVGNGDVPKMVWSIGWNPFYMYIKKSETTLSSFKDDFYGEILSIVIRRYIQSEKNFSSLEALISAVQEDTEEAKRQLDLPEHLKLKVNNFFHLLEGKRVNH
;
A
#
# COMPACT_ATOMS: atom_id res chain seq x y z
N LEU A 1 -1.66 -8.45 -3.07
CA LEU A 1 -1.61 -7.76 -4.39
C LEU A 1 -0.15 -7.59 -4.81
N ARG A 2 0.17 -7.73 -6.11
CA ARG A 2 1.49 -7.38 -6.66
C ARG A 2 1.30 -6.46 -7.85
N PHE A 3 2.05 -5.37 -7.94
CA PHE A 3 2.02 -4.46 -9.07
C PHE A 3 3.34 -3.68 -9.17
N ILE A 4 3.58 -3.04 -10.31
CA ILE A 4 4.76 -2.19 -10.53
C ILE A 4 4.32 -0.72 -10.43
N PRO A 5 4.84 0.06 -9.48
CA PRO A 5 4.61 1.50 -9.43
C PRO A 5 5.30 2.20 -10.60
N LEU A 6 4.56 3.08 -11.28
CA LEU A 6 5.02 3.76 -12.50
C LEU A 6 5.23 5.28 -12.32
N SER A 7 4.88 5.86 -11.16
CA SER A 7 5.19 7.26 -10.85
C SER A 7 5.08 7.59 -9.35
N GLN A 8 5.74 8.68 -8.92
CA GLN A 8 5.69 9.24 -7.54
C GLN A 8 4.29 9.58 -7.03
N ARG A 9 3.31 9.71 -7.94
CA ARG A 9 1.96 10.17 -7.56
C ARG A 9 0.99 9.05 -7.19
N GLY A 10 1.45 7.79 -7.10
CA GLY A 10 0.60 6.65 -6.71
C GLY A 10 -0.61 6.46 -7.64
N ILE A 11 -0.47 6.90 -8.89
CA ILE A 11 -1.45 6.67 -9.95
C ILE A 11 -1.14 5.30 -10.55
N TYR A 12 -1.99 4.33 -10.25
CA TYR A 12 -1.90 2.99 -10.84
C TYR A 12 -2.57 2.96 -12.20
N PHE A 13 -2.28 1.97 -13.04
CA PHE A 13 -3.03 1.77 -14.27
C PHE A 13 -4.36 1.08 -13.98
N ILE A 14 -5.36 1.26 -14.84
CA ILE A 14 -6.67 0.61 -14.69
C ILE A 14 -6.54 -0.91 -14.59
N SER A 15 -5.60 -1.51 -15.33
CA SER A 15 -5.30 -2.95 -15.27
C SER A 15 -4.84 -3.40 -13.89
N VAL A 16 -4.17 -2.53 -13.12
CA VAL A 16 -3.79 -2.83 -11.73
C VAL A 16 -5.03 -2.77 -10.84
N VAL A 17 -5.88 -1.77 -11.02
CA VAL A 17 -7.12 -1.56 -10.24
C VAL A 17 -8.17 -2.65 -10.50
N GLU A 18 -8.30 -3.14 -11.73
CA GLU A 18 -9.22 -4.24 -12.09
C GLU A 18 -8.87 -5.57 -11.41
N ASN A 19 -7.60 -5.74 -11.00
CA ASN A 19 -7.16 -6.89 -10.23
C ASN A 19 -7.38 -6.73 -8.71
N PHE A 20 -7.95 -5.61 -8.25
CA PHE A 20 -8.30 -5.44 -6.85
C PHE A 20 -9.56 -6.28 -6.57
N PRO A 21 -9.59 -7.01 -5.45
CA PRO A 21 -10.80 -7.59 -4.93
C PRO A 21 -11.94 -6.55 -4.86
N SER A 22 -13.14 -6.93 -5.29
CA SER A 22 -14.31 -6.04 -5.39
C SER A 22 -14.77 -5.50 -4.03
N ASP A 23 -14.33 -6.13 -2.95
CA ASP A 23 -14.55 -5.81 -1.55
C ASP A 23 -13.59 -4.74 -1.01
N ILE A 24 -12.62 -4.26 -1.78
CA ILE A 24 -11.77 -3.13 -1.40
C ILE A 24 -12.54 -1.81 -1.58
N SER A 25 -12.94 -1.19 -0.48
CA SER A 25 -13.57 0.14 -0.44
C SER A 25 -12.55 1.28 -0.53
N THR A 26 -13.00 2.51 -0.73
CA THR A 26 -12.14 3.70 -0.56
C THR A 26 -11.93 4.00 0.92
N GLY A 27 -10.76 4.52 1.26
CA GLY A 27 -10.35 4.84 2.62
C GLY A 27 -8.88 4.57 2.89
N ILE A 28 -8.51 4.55 4.16
CA ILE A 28 -7.14 4.31 4.61
C ILE A 28 -7.01 2.86 5.04
N GLU A 29 -6.01 2.17 4.51
CA GLU A 29 -5.70 0.78 4.80
C GLU A 29 -4.24 0.63 5.23
N TYR A 30 -3.95 -0.51 5.87
CA TYR A 30 -2.59 -0.84 6.27
C TYR A 30 -2.29 -2.33 6.15
N GLY A 31 -1.00 -2.62 6.12
CA GLY A 31 -0.50 -3.96 5.94
C GLY A 31 1.01 -4.04 5.86
N TRP A 32 1.46 -5.13 5.26
CA TRP A 32 2.87 -5.40 5.01
C TRP A 32 3.15 -5.21 3.53
N ALA A 33 4.29 -4.62 3.21
CA ALA A 33 4.71 -4.43 1.84
C ALA A 33 6.16 -4.84 1.64
N CYS A 34 6.48 -5.29 0.44
CA CYS A 34 7.81 -5.70 0.03
C CYS A 34 8.08 -5.17 -1.37
N VAL A 35 9.23 -4.55 -1.57
CA VAL A 35 9.71 -4.11 -2.88
C VAL A 35 10.70 -5.15 -3.38
N GLY A 36 10.43 -5.72 -4.55
CA GLY A 36 11.22 -6.82 -5.11
C GLY A 36 11.26 -8.02 -4.15
N ASN A 37 12.46 -8.34 -3.68
CA ASN A 37 12.72 -9.38 -2.66
C ASN A 37 13.36 -8.78 -1.39
N GLY A 38 13.13 -7.49 -1.15
CA GLY A 38 13.72 -6.76 -0.03
C GLY A 38 12.99 -6.99 1.30
N ASP A 39 13.26 -6.09 2.24
CA ASP A 39 12.59 -6.09 3.53
C ASP A 39 11.07 -5.94 3.40
N VAL A 40 10.36 -6.42 4.42
CA VAL A 40 8.91 -6.35 4.51
C VAL A 40 8.49 -5.35 5.60
N PRO A 41 8.56 -4.02 5.37
CA PRO A 41 8.13 -3.04 6.35
C PRO A 41 6.61 -2.96 6.49
N LYS A 42 6.18 -2.32 7.58
CA LYS A 42 4.80 -1.89 7.79
C LYS A 42 4.47 -0.76 6.82
N MET A 43 3.23 -0.70 6.36
CA MET A 43 2.82 0.28 5.37
C MET A 43 1.36 0.71 5.57
N VAL A 44 1.12 1.99 5.34
CA VAL A 44 -0.22 2.60 5.27
C VAL A 44 -0.39 3.18 3.87
N TRP A 45 -1.58 3.04 3.31
CA TRP A 45 -1.92 3.64 2.02
C TRP A 45 -3.37 4.09 2.00
N SER A 46 -3.63 5.17 1.27
CA SER A 46 -4.98 5.59 0.95
C SER A 46 -5.46 4.89 -0.32
N ILE A 47 -6.77 4.70 -0.47
CA ILE A 47 -7.42 4.28 -1.71
C ILE A 47 -8.59 5.24 -1.91
N GLY A 48 -8.53 6.07 -2.94
CA GLY A 48 -9.54 7.11 -3.19
C GLY A 48 -9.91 7.26 -4.64
N TRP A 49 -10.90 8.09 -4.97
CA TRP A 49 -11.26 8.39 -6.36
C TRP A 49 -10.48 9.58 -6.92
N ASN A 50 -9.99 9.45 -8.16
CA ASN A 50 -9.40 10.58 -8.90
C ASN A 50 -10.47 11.22 -9.82
N PRO A 51 -10.86 12.48 -9.62
CA PRO A 51 -11.89 13.14 -10.42
C PRO A 51 -11.46 13.47 -11.87
N PHE A 52 -10.16 13.42 -12.18
CA PHE A 52 -9.63 13.79 -13.50
C PHE A 52 -9.36 12.61 -14.43
N TYR A 53 -9.32 11.38 -13.91
CA TYR A 53 -9.09 10.16 -14.68
C TYR A 53 -10.20 9.17 -14.38
N MET A 54 -11.02 8.90 -15.41
CA MET A 54 -12.39 8.37 -15.27
C MET A 54 -12.51 7.06 -14.49
N TYR A 55 -11.45 6.27 -14.31
CA TYR A 55 -11.48 5.04 -13.50
C TYR A 55 -10.10 4.62 -12.99
N ILE A 56 -9.46 5.39 -12.11
CA ILE A 56 -8.31 4.86 -11.35
C ILE A 56 -8.31 5.40 -9.91
N LYS A 57 -8.33 4.46 -8.97
CA LYS A 57 -8.22 4.72 -7.53
C LYS A 57 -6.90 5.43 -7.24
N LYS A 58 -6.94 6.72 -6.85
CA LYS A 58 -5.79 7.47 -6.34
C LYS A 58 -5.39 6.84 -5.01
N SER A 59 -4.24 6.18 -4.98
CA SER A 59 -3.62 5.83 -3.72
C SER A 59 -2.53 6.85 -3.44
N GLU A 60 -2.80 7.84 -2.59
CA GLU A 60 -1.69 8.51 -1.94
C GLU A 60 -1.12 7.52 -0.93
N THR A 61 -0.11 6.83 -1.40
CA THR A 61 0.66 5.90 -0.60
C THR A 61 1.69 6.72 0.14
N THR A 62 1.40 7.15 1.37
CA THR A 62 2.44 7.74 2.23
C THR A 62 3.33 6.60 2.71
N LEU A 63 4.26 6.19 1.84
CA LEU A 63 5.30 5.19 2.08
C LEU A 63 6.32 5.75 3.06
N SER A 64 5.92 5.95 4.31
CA SER A 64 6.81 6.46 5.36
C SER A 64 8.00 5.53 5.65
N SER A 65 8.01 4.31 5.10
CA SER A 65 9.04 3.31 5.37
C SER A 65 10.09 3.13 4.26
N PHE A 66 9.85 3.59 3.04
CA PHE A 66 10.83 3.44 1.95
C PHE A 66 11.56 4.76 1.74
N LYS A 67 12.89 4.74 1.92
CA LYS A 67 13.75 5.93 1.80
C LYS A 67 13.99 6.37 0.36
N ASP A 68 13.93 5.43 -0.57
CA ASP A 68 14.26 5.63 -1.98
C ASP A 68 13.03 5.37 -2.85
N ASP A 69 13.02 6.03 -4.01
CA ASP A 69 12.06 5.74 -5.07
C ASP A 69 12.27 4.31 -5.59
N PHE A 70 11.17 3.57 -5.81
CA PHE A 70 11.20 2.16 -6.23
C PHE A 70 10.38 1.91 -7.51
N TYR A 71 10.38 2.86 -8.44
CA TYR A 71 9.72 2.69 -9.73
C TYR A 71 10.29 1.54 -10.54
N GLY A 72 9.44 0.83 -11.27
CA GLY A 72 9.85 -0.32 -12.07
C GLY A 72 10.02 -1.62 -11.27
N GLU A 73 10.12 -1.53 -9.93
CA GLU A 73 10.20 -2.69 -9.05
C GLU A 73 8.80 -3.25 -8.75
N ILE A 74 8.74 -4.55 -8.47
CA ILE A 74 7.48 -5.20 -8.05
C ILE A 74 7.20 -4.84 -6.60
N LEU A 75 6.13 -4.08 -6.36
CA LEU A 75 5.57 -3.87 -5.03
C LEU A 75 4.57 -4.99 -4.71
N SER A 76 4.89 -5.81 -3.72
CA SER A 76 4.01 -6.83 -3.15
C SER A 76 3.39 -6.30 -1.86
N ILE A 77 2.06 -6.41 -1.71
CA ILE A 77 1.34 -5.93 -0.52
C ILE A 77 0.39 -7.01 0.00
N VAL A 78 0.37 -7.20 1.32
CA VAL A 78 -0.63 -7.97 2.05
C VAL A 78 -1.46 -7.00 2.88
N ILE A 79 -2.75 -6.90 2.55
CA ILE A 79 -3.72 -6.02 3.20
C ILE A 79 -4.29 -6.72 4.43
N ARG A 80 -4.29 -6.05 5.59
CA ARG A 80 -4.90 -6.61 6.81
C ARG A 80 -6.27 -6.03 7.08
N ARG A 81 -6.36 -4.70 7.23
CA ARG A 81 -7.61 -4.03 7.65
C ARG A 81 -7.67 -2.57 7.17
N TYR A 82 -8.91 -2.13 7.04
CA TYR A 82 -9.35 -0.75 6.90
C TYR A 82 -9.25 -0.01 8.24
N ILE A 83 -8.65 1.19 8.24
CA ILE A 83 -8.56 2.09 9.40
C ILE A 83 -9.79 2.99 9.46
N GLN A 84 -10.05 3.72 8.37
CA GLN A 84 -11.10 4.74 8.33
C GLN A 84 -11.52 5.07 6.90
N SER A 85 -12.74 5.62 6.77
CA SER A 85 -13.22 6.20 5.51
C SER A 85 -12.46 7.48 5.20
N GLU A 86 -12.44 7.84 3.91
CA GLU A 86 -11.92 9.14 3.49
C GLU A 86 -12.59 10.28 4.27
N LYS A 87 -11.78 11.17 4.82
CA LYS A 87 -12.23 12.36 5.55
C LYS A 87 -11.83 13.61 4.78
N ASN A 88 -12.73 14.60 4.79
CA ASN A 88 -12.39 15.94 4.35
C ASN A 88 -11.71 16.67 5.51
N PHE A 89 -10.59 17.32 5.24
CA PHE A 89 -9.85 18.08 6.23
C PHE A 89 -10.01 19.58 5.96
N SER A 90 -10.27 20.34 7.02
CA SER A 90 -10.41 21.80 6.96
C SER A 90 -9.07 22.53 6.88
N SER A 91 -7.95 21.85 7.13
CA SER A 91 -6.59 22.40 7.05
C SER A 91 -5.55 21.33 6.71
N LEU A 92 -4.38 21.77 6.23
CA LEU A 92 -3.23 20.90 6.00
C LEU A 92 -2.73 20.25 7.31
N GLU A 93 -2.75 20.99 8.42
CA GLU A 93 -2.35 20.46 9.72
C GLU A 93 -3.27 19.33 10.19
N ALA A 94 -4.59 19.46 9.98
CA ALA A 94 -5.55 18.42 10.30
C ALA A 94 -5.33 17.15 9.46
N LEU A 95 -4.98 17.33 8.17
CA LEU A 95 -4.60 16.21 7.30
C LEU A 95 -3.33 15.51 7.79
N ILE A 96 -2.27 16.28 8.11
CA ILE A 96 -1.02 15.72 8.61
C ILE A 96 -1.24 14.96 9.92
N SER A 97 -2.01 15.52 10.86
CA SER A 97 -2.34 14.86 12.14
C SER A 97 -3.05 13.54 11.90
N ALA A 98 -4.06 13.51 11.01
CA ALA A 98 -4.79 12.29 10.72
C ALA A 98 -3.92 11.21 10.07
N VAL A 99 -3.02 11.59 9.14
CA VAL A 99 -2.06 10.64 8.54
C VAL A 99 -1.10 10.08 9.58
N GLN A 100 -0.65 10.90 10.53
CA GLN A 100 0.21 10.46 11.63
C GLN A 100 -0.53 9.51 12.58
N GLU A 101 -1.77 9.83 12.95
CA GLU A 101 -2.63 8.96 13.77
C GLU A 101 -2.88 7.60 13.10
N ASP A 102 -3.22 7.61 11.81
CA ASP A 102 -3.41 6.39 11.02
C ASP A 102 -2.12 5.55 10.97
N THR A 103 -0.97 6.21 10.84
CA THR A 103 0.35 5.56 10.84
C THR A 103 0.67 4.90 12.18
N GLU A 104 0.41 5.58 13.29
CA GLU A 104 0.67 5.03 14.62
C GLU A 104 -0.29 3.89 14.97
N GLU A 105 -1.58 4.01 14.61
CA GLU A 105 -2.53 2.92 14.81
C GLU A 105 -2.17 1.70 13.95
N ALA A 106 -1.79 1.90 12.68
CA ALA A 106 -1.31 0.81 11.83
C ALA A 106 -0.07 0.12 12.42
N LYS A 107 0.88 0.88 12.98
CA LYS A 107 2.06 0.31 13.66
C LYS A 107 1.65 -0.56 14.82
N ARG A 108 0.79 -0.05 15.71
CA ARG A 108 0.31 -0.76 16.91
C ARG A 108 -0.43 -2.03 16.54
N GLN A 109 -1.29 -1.97 15.53
CA GLN A 109 -2.04 -3.10 15.04
C GLN A 109 -1.15 -4.16 14.41
N LEU A 110 -0.17 -3.78 13.57
CA LEU A 110 0.73 -4.73 12.92
C LEU A 110 1.73 -5.40 13.88
N ASP A 111 1.93 -4.85 15.08
CA ASP A 111 2.71 -5.49 16.15
C ASP A 111 1.97 -6.61 16.89
N LEU A 112 0.66 -6.78 16.66
CA LEU A 112 -0.08 -7.88 17.26
C LEU A 112 0.42 -9.22 16.68
N PRO A 113 0.55 -10.29 17.50
CA PRO A 113 1.08 -11.58 17.07
C PRO A 113 0.35 -12.21 15.87
N GLU A 114 -0.95 -11.93 15.72
CA GLU A 114 -1.74 -12.38 14.58
C GLU A 114 -1.31 -11.76 13.23
N HIS A 115 -0.77 -10.54 13.21
CA HIS A 115 -0.31 -9.89 11.96
C HIS A 115 1.16 -10.04 11.71
N LEU A 116 1.97 -10.25 12.74
CA LEU A 116 3.38 -10.57 12.56
C LEU A 116 3.56 -11.83 11.68
N LYS A 117 2.64 -12.80 11.77
CA LYS A 117 2.62 -13.99 10.90
C LYS A 117 2.45 -13.66 9.42
N LEU A 118 1.80 -12.54 9.08
CA LEU A 118 1.61 -12.12 7.70
C LEU A 118 2.91 -11.58 7.08
N LYS A 119 3.82 -11.05 7.90
CA LYS A 119 5.13 -10.53 7.44
C LYS A 119 5.99 -11.64 6.81
N VAL A 120 5.94 -12.85 7.36
CA VAL A 120 6.72 -14.02 6.91
C VAL A 120 5.96 -14.90 5.91
N ASN A 121 4.87 -14.38 5.35
CA ASN A 121 4.07 -15.14 4.39
C ASN A 121 4.89 -15.44 3.12
N ASN A 122 4.82 -16.68 2.62
CA ASN A 122 5.47 -17.10 1.38
C ASN A 122 5.13 -16.19 0.18
N PHE A 123 3.98 -15.49 0.23
CA PHE A 123 3.61 -14.45 -0.72
C PHE A 123 4.72 -13.43 -0.99
N PHE A 124 5.58 -13.08 -0.02
CA PHE A 124 6.69 -12.15 -0.24
C PHE A 124 7.95 -12.80 -0.82
N HIS A 125 8.11 -14.11 -0.69
CA HIS A 125 9.34 -14.84 -1.08
C HIS A 125 9.20 -15.66 -2.37
N LEU A 126 8.00 -15.79 -2.92
CA LEU A 126 7.70 -16.63 -4.10
C LEU A 126 8.30 -16.15 -5.45
N LEU A 127 9.16 -15.14 -5.48
CA LEU A 127 9.79 -14.65 -6.73
C LEU A 127 11.14 -15.31 -7.06
N GLU A 128 11.67 -16.21 -6.22
CA GLU A 128 12.94 -16.90 -6.50
C GLU A 128 12.91 -17.92 -7.66
N GLY A 129 11.78 -18.07 -8.38
CA GLY A 129 11.55 -19.17 -9.31
C GLY A 129 11.98 -19.00 -10.77
N LYS A 130 12.34 -17.81 -11.28
CA LYS A 130 12.75 -17.67 -12.69
C LYS A 130 13.79 -16.55 -12.90
N ARG A 131 15.06 -16.85 -12.63
CA ARG A 131 16.14 -16.30 -13.47
C ARG A 131 16.22 -17.17 -14.71
N VAL A 132 15.52 -16.79 -15.77
CA VAL A 132 15.79 -17.35 -17.09
C VAL A 132 17.12 -16.73 -17.51
N ASN A 133 18.19 -17.51 -17.38
CA ASN A 133 19.46 -17.20 -18.04
C ASN A 133 19.18 -17.08 -19.55
N HIS A 134 19.56 -15.96 -20.14
CA HIS A 134 19.57 -15.78 -21.59
C HIS A 134 20.99 -15.52 -22.06
#